data_AF-A0A954BWK0-F1
#
_entry.id   AF-A0A954BWK0-F1
#
_cell.length_a   1.000
_cell.length_b   1.000
_cell.length_c   1.000
_cell.angle_alpha   90.00
_cell.angle_beta   90.00
_cell.angle_gamma   90.00
#
_symmetry.space_group_name_H-M   'P 1'
#
loop_
_entity.id
_entity.type
_entity.pdbx_description
1 polymer ?
#
loop_
_entity_poly.entity_id
_entity_poly.type
_entity_poly.pdbx_seq_one_letter_code
_entity_poly.pdbx_strand_id
1 'polypeptide(L)'
;MGLRPKSVAAAVGLATLGASAAEADARYEQALQRAPLLAQGNVPRRVSLVGHLAACGGHFIGWFGAGWLSFSAMMSVPALAFTDSLGILPVLFVGLFVSIGLLLVYFAIKRGLAAVRIVKNGALTWAVITNTERKVSTSRDSDGNTTTSVSYDVSFMYRTPDGVMRFGEWNLQRPDAIVDEPCELLLYDPEDPTIVEFADLLPGGLRIDSQGNATESVRHNMIGLIPFGILLIGPIFGALMLLGFLTG
;
A
#
# COMPACT_ATOMS: atom_id res chain seq x y z
N MET A 1 3.93 1.52 -1.44
CA MET A 1 4.42 0.15 -1.15
C MET A 1 3.72 -0.35 0.11
N GLY A 2 2.49 -0.87 0.00
CA GLY A 2 1.82 -1.51 1.15
C GLY A 2 1.97 -3.02 1.02
N LEU A 3 2.97 -3.61 1.67
CA LEU A 3 3.14 -5.06 1.64
C LEU A 3 1.99 -5.66 2.44
N ARG A 4 1.26 -6.61 1.86
CA ARG A 4 0.37 -7.42 2.67
C ARG A 4 1.24 -8.12 3.70
N PRO A 5 0.90 -8.08 5.00
CA PRO A 5 1.51 -9.00 5.94
C PRO A 5 1.33 -10.40 5.35
N LYS A 6 2.35 -11.27 5.46
CA LYS A 6 2.23 -12.67 5.05
C LYS A 6 1.16 -13.31 5.96
N SER A 7 -0.09 -13.19 5.55
CA SER A 7 -1.28 -13.48 6.35
C SER A 7 -1.49 -14.96 6.65
N VAL A 8 -0.51 -15.81 6.35
CA VAL A 8 -0.57 -17.26 6.53
C VAL A 8 0.23 -17.71 7.77
N ALA A 9 1.03 -16.84 8.39
CA ALA A 9 1.85 -17.22 9.55
C ALA A 9 1.33 -16.71 10.91
N ALA A 10 0.27 -15.90 10.98
CA ALA A 10 -0.18 -15.32 12.25
C ALA A 10 -0.69 -16.37 13.27
N ALA A 11 -1.23 -17.50 12.81
CA ALA A 11 -1.59 -18.63 13.69
C ALA A 11 -0.40 -19.55 14.01
N VAL A 12 0.67 -19.50 13.21
CA VAL A 12 1.87 -20.33 13.38
C VAL A 12 2.92 -19.64 14.28
N GLY A 13 2.89 -18.30 14.34
CA GLY A 13 3.80 -17.49 15.18
C GLY A 13 3.73 -17.81 16.68
N LEU A 14 2.55 -18.17 17.20
CA LEU A 14 2.41 -18.57 18.60
C LEU A 14 3.12 -19.91 18.89
N ALA A 15 3.21 -20.79 17.90
CA ALA A 15 3.88 -22.09 18.03
C ALA A 15 5.39 -21.98 17.83
N THR A 16 5.86 -21.07 16.98
CA THR A 16 7.30 -20.91 16.69
C THR A 16 8.07 -20.10 17.74
N LEU A 17 7.39 -19.26 18.53
CA LEU A 17 8.05 -18.51 19.60
C LEU A 17 8.10 -19.24 20.95
N GLY A 18 7.39 -20.36 21.13
CA GLY A 18 7.37 -21.16 22.36
C GLY A 18 6.88 -20.43 23.61
N ALA A 19 6.59 -19.13 23.51
CA ALA A 19 6.13 -18.28 24.58
C ALA A 19 4.64 -18.50 24.79
N SER A 20 4.26 -18.79 26.04
CA SER A 20 2.83 -18.83 26.41
C SER A 20 2.17 -17.47 26.15
N ALA A 21 0.86 -17.44 25.94
CA ALA A 21 0.12 -16.18 25.77
C ALA A 21 0.40 -15.19 26.94
N ALA A 22 0.57 -15.71 28.16
CA ALA A 22 0.92 -14.92 29.33
C ALA A 22 2.33 -14.29 29.25
N GLU A 23 3.28 -14.99 28.65
CA GLU A 23 4.64 -14.46 28.46
C GLU A 23 4.67 -13.38 27.38
N ALA A 24 3.92 -13.56 26.28
CA ALA A 24 3.76 -12.51 25.27
C ALA A 24 3.12 -11.26 25.87
N ASP A 25 2.11 -11.45 26.73
CA ASP A 25 1.43 -10.36 27.44
C ASP A 25 2.38 -9.62 28.39
N ALA A 26 3.16 -10.36 29.19
CA ALA A 26 4.15 -9.77 30.09
C ALA A 26 5.25 -9.00 29.35
N ARG A 27 5.71 -9.53 28.20
CA ARG A 27 6.68 -8.83 27.34
C ARG A 27 6.10 -7.57 26.73
N TYR A 28 4.84 -7.60 26.32
CA TYR A 28 4.12 -6.43 25.81
C TYR A 28 4.03 -5.34 26.89
N GLU A 29 3.58 -5.68 28.10
CA GLU A 29 3.49 -4.75 29.22
C GLU A 29 4.86 -4.17 29.60
N GLN A 30 5.90 -5.00 29.66
CA GLN A 30 7.26 -4.55 29.95
C GLN A 30 7.79 -3.60 28.87
N ALA A 31 7.48 -3.85 27.60
CA ALA A 31 7.86 -2.97 26.50
C ALA A 31 7.09 -1.64 26.57
N LEU A 32 5.79 -1.69 26.85
CA LEU A 32 4.95 -0.49 26.97
C LEU A 32 5.37 0.39 28.15
N GLN A 33 5.83 -0.20 29.26
CA GLN A 33 6.41 0.55 30.39
C GLN A 33 7.71 1.28 30.05
N ARG A 34 8.44 0.80 29.03
CA ARG A 34 9.66 1.45 28.52
C ARG A 34 9.38 2.46 27.42
N ALA A 35 8.16 2.45 26.86
CA ALA A 35 7.75 3.40 25.84
C ALA A 35 7.72 4.83 26.43
N PRO A 36 8.02 5.87 25.63
CA PRO A 36 7.94 7.25 26.07
C PRO A 36 6.53 7.56 26.63
N LEU A 37 6.43 8.48 27.61
CA LEU A 37 5.18 8.83 28.31
C LEU A 37 3.99 9.16 27.40
N LEU A 38 4.24 9.52 26.13
CA LEU A 38 3.22 9.71 25.10
C LEU A 38 2.41 8.43 24.80
N ALA A 39 2.97 7.25 25.05
CA ALA A 39 2.30 5.97 24.86
C ALA A 39 1.25 5.63 25.92
N GLN A 40 1.27 6.32 27.08
CA GLN A 40 0.34 6.07 28.19
C GLN A 40 -0.94 6.92 28.11
N GLY A 41 -1.03 7.82 27.12
CA GLY A 41 -2.23 8.62 26.87
C GLY A 41 -3.33 7.83 26.17
N ASN A 42 -4.59 8.20 26.43
CA ASN A 42 -5.74 7.68 25.67
C ASN A 42 -5.53 7.95 24.18
N VAL A 43 -5.29 6.90 23.41
CA VAL A 43 -5.06 7.01 21.99
C VAL A 43 -6.34 7.53 21.29
N PRO A 44 -6.25 8.55 20.41
CA PRO A 44 -7.38 9.01 19.61
C PRO A 44 -8.14 7.85 18.96
N ARG A 45 -9.47 7.85 19.08
CA ARG A 45 -10.29 6.84 18.41
C ARG A 45 -10.59 7.14 16.93
N ARG A 46 -10.26 8.34 16.40
CA ARG A 46 -10.65 8.72 15.02
C ARG A 46 -9.62 9.62 14.34
N VAL A 47 -9.39 9.33 13.07
CA VAL A 47 -8.53 10.10 12.15
C VAL A 47 -9.39 10.83 11.13
N SER A 48 -9.07 12.11 10.85
CA SER A 48 -9.68 12.91 9.76
C SER A 48 -9.13 12.46 8.40
N LEU A 49 -9.99 12.40 7.37
CA LEU A 49 -9.80 11.60 6.15
C LEU A 49 -9.45 12.39 4.86
N VAL A 50 -9.46 13.71 4.89
CA VAL A 50 -9.66 14.50 3.66
C VAL A 50 -8.35 14.76 2.89
N GLY A 51 -7.19 14.70 3.55
CA GLY A 51 -5.87 14.90 2.93
C GLY A 51 -5.22 13.63 2.33
N HIS A 52 -5.49 12.46 2.91
CA HIS A 52 -4.75 11.21 2.63
C HIS A 52 -5.02 10.56 1.27
N LEU A 53 -6.28 10.57 0.84
CA LEU A 53 -6.74 9.88 -0.37
C LEU A 53 -6.07 10.38 -1.65
N ALA A 54 -5.65 11.64 -1.65
CA ALA A 54 -5.19 12.31 -2.84
C ALA A 54 -3.67 12.08 -3.10
N ALA A 55 -2.91 11.67 -2.06
CA ALA A 55 -1.45 11.50 -2.10
C ALA A 55 -1.01 10.23 -2.85
N CYS A 56 -1.60 9.10 -2.48
CA CYS A 56 -1.28 7.82 -3.10
C CYS A 56 -1.85 7.67 -4.50
N GLY A 57 -2.97 8.33 -4.80
CA GLY A 57 -3.51 8.38 -6.16
C GLY A 57 -2.54 9.10 -7.11
N GLY A 58 -2.05 10.29 -6.74
CA GLY A 58 -1.30 11.16 -7.65
C GLY A 58 -0.04 10.52 -8.26
N HIS A 59 0.81 9.89 -7.46
CA HIS A 59 2.07 9.30 -7.96
C HIS A 59 1.84 8.07 -8.85
N PHE A 60 0.92 7.18 -8.48
CA PHE A 60 0.61 5.99 -9.27
C PHE A 60 0.01 6.39 -10.62
N ILE A 61 -0.90 7.36 -10.62
CA ILE A 61 -1.57 7.79 -11.85
C ILE A 61 -0.64 8.60 -12.74
N GLY A 62 0.30 9.37 -12.18
CA GLY A 62 1.32 10.06 -12.98
C GLY A 62 2.19 9.08 -13.79
N TRP A 63 2.72 8.04 -13.12
CA TRP A 63 3.51 7.00 -13.78
C TRP A 63 2.69 6.15 -14.75
N PHE A 64 1.51 5.69 -14.32
CA PHE A 64 0.67 4.83 -15.14
C PHE A 64 0.06 5.60 -16.32
N GLY A 65 -0.39 6.83 -16.11
CA GLY A 65 -0.96 7.69 -17.14
C GLY A 65 0.05 8.07 -18.22
N ALA A 66 1.27 8.50 -17.83
CA ALA A 66 2.32 8.80 -18.79
C ALA A 66 2.74 7.55 -19.59
N GLY A 67 2.92 6.42 -18.90
CA GLY A 67 3.23 5.14 -19.54
C GLY A 67 2.12 4.67 -20.50
N TRP A 68 0.86 4.79 -20.08
CA TRP A 68 -0.29 4.38 -20.88
C TRP A 68 -0.50 5.26 -22.11
N LEU A 69 -0.33 6.58 -21.99
CA LEU A 69 -0.39 7.50 -23.13
C LEU A 69 0.73 7.22 -24.13
N SER A 70 1.94 6.96 -23.64
CA SER A 70 3.09 6.61 -24.48
C SER A 70 2.88 5.29 -25.21
N PHE A 71 2.34 4.29 -24.50
CA PHE A 71 1.98 3.00 -25.08
C PHE A 71 0.86 3.13 -26.12
N SER A 72 -0.19 3.89 -25.83
CA SER A 72 -1.30 4.13 -26.76
C SER A 72 -0.81 4.83 -28.03
N ALA A 73 0.06 5.84 -27.90
CA ALA A 73 0.68 6.51 -29.03
C ALA A 73 1.54 5.54 -29.87
N MET A 74 2.38 4.73 -29.21
CA MET A 74 3.21 3.72 -29.88
C MET A 74 2.38 2.67 -30.64
N MET A 75 1.23 2.27 -30.10
CA MET A 75 0.35 1.27 -30.72
C MET A 75 -0.54 1.83 -31.83
N SER A 76 -0.87 3.12 -31.79
CA SER A 76 -1.72 3.75 -32.81
C SER A 76 -1.04 3.88 -34.19
N VAL A 77 0.29 4.00 -34.23
CA VAL A 77 1.05 4.16 -35.49
C VAL A 77 1.11 2.86 -36.31
N PRO A 78 1.42 1.68 -35.74
CA PRO A 78 1.37 0.41 -36.47
C PRO A 78 -0.05 0.00 -36.84
N ALA A 79 -1.04 0.26 -35.98
CA ALA A 79 -2.42 -0.15 -36.25
C ALA A 79 -2.95 0.42 -37.57
N LEU A 80 -2.57 1.66 -37.93
CA LEU A 80 -2.89 2.28 -39.22
C LEU A 80 -2.09 1.72 -40.41
N ALA A 81 -0.91 1.14 -40.17
CA ALA A 81 -0.04 0.60 -41.22
C ALA A 81 -0.35 -0.88 -41.57
N PHE A 82 -1.10 -1.59 -40.73
CA PHE A 82 -1.33 -3.03 -40.86
C PHE A 82 -2.80 -3.43 -41.11
N THR A 83 -3.71 -2.47 -41.33
CA THR A 83 -5.14 -2.75 -41.57
C THR A 83 -5.39 -3.66 -42.76
N ASP A 84 -4.53 -3.61 -43.78
CA ASP A 84 -4.82 -4.24 -45.07
C ASP A 84 -4.34 -5.70 -45.15
N SER A 85 -3.51 -6.19 -44.21
CA SER A 85 -2.85 -7.51 -44.32
C SER A 85 -3.07 -8.46 -43.15
N LEU A 86 -3.43 -7.98 -41.96
CA LEU A 86 -3.47 -8.82 -40.73
C LEU A 86 -4.89 -9.19 -40.24
N GLY A 87 -5.95 -8.73 -40.90
CA GLY A 87 -7.34 -9.13 -40.60
C GLY A 87 -7.77 -8.79 -39.16
N ILE A 88 -8.32 -9.77 -38.42
CA ILE A 88 -8.87 -9.59 -37.06
C ILE A 88 -7.80 -9.49 -35.96
N LEU A 89 -6.54 -9.83 -36.27
CA LEU A 89 -5.47 -9.97 -35.29
C LEU A 89 -5.16 -8.66 -34.52
N PRO A 90 -5.14 -7.47 -35.15
CA PRO A 90 -4.98 -6.19 -34.45
C PRO A 90 -6.12 -5.89 -33.47
N VAL A 91 -7.36 -6.25 -33.81
CA VAL A 91 -8.54 -6.05 -32.95
C VAL A 91 -8.42 -6.87 -31.67
N LEU A 92 -8.03 -8.14 -31.80
CA LEU A 92 -7.81 -9.02 -30.63
C LEU A 92 -6.66 -8.51 -29.76
N PHE A 93 -5.58 -8.03 -30.37
CA PHE A 93 -4.44 -7.46 -29.66
C PHE A 93 -4.83 -6.23 -28.85
N VAL A 94 -5.53 -5.27 -29.45
CA VAL A 94 -6.03 -4.07 -28.75
C VAL A 94 -6.98 -4.46 -27.60
N GLY A 95 -7.91 -5.38 -27.85
CA GLY A 95 -8.85 -5.87 -26.83
C GLY A 95 -8.15 -6.51 -25.64
N LEU A 96 -7.11 -7.31 -25.88
CA LEU A 96 -6.30 -7.93 -24.82
C LEU A 96 -5.62 -6.88 -23.94
N PHE A 97 -4.97 -5.87 -24.53
CA PHE A 97 -4.27 -4.83 -23.78
C PHE A 97 -5.21 -3.95 -22.96
N VAL A 98 -6.35 -3.56 -23.52
CA VAL A 98 -7.39 -2.82 -22.77
C VAL A 98 -7.87 -3.64 -21.57
N SER A 99 -8.06 -4.95 -21.74
CA SER A 99 -8.49 -5.85 -20.67
C SER A 99 -7.44 -5.95 -19.55
N ILE A 100 -6.16 -6.07 -19.91
CA ILE A 100 -5.04 -6.07 -18.94
C ILE A 100 -5.00 -4.72 -18.20
N GLY A 101 -5.14 -3.60 -18.92
CA GLY A 101 -5.19 -2.26 -18.31
C GLY A 101 -6.31 -2.11 -17.29
N LEU A 102 -7.53 -2.53 -17.63
CA LEU A 102 -8.68 -2.54 -16.71
C LEU A 102 -8.44 -3.42 -15.49
N LEU A 103 -7.83 -4.59 -15.67
CA LEU A 103 -7.50 -5.49 -14.57
C LEU A 103 -6.51 -4.83 -13.59
N LEU A 104 -5.48 -4.14 -14.09
CA LEU A 104 -4.54 -3.39 -13.27
C LEU A 104 -5.22 -2.25 -12.51
N VAL A 105 -6.11 -1.49 -13.16
CA VAL A 105 -6.90 -0.44 -12.51
C VAL A 105 -7.77 -1.01 -11.40
N TYR A 106 -8.45 -2.15 -11.65
CA TYR A 106 -9.24 -2.83 -10.63
C TYR A 106 -8.39 -3.21 -9.40
N PHE A 107 -7.20 -3.81 -9.60
CA PHE A 107 -6.32 -4.14 -8.49
C PHE A 107 -5.81 -2.91 -7.74
N ALA A 108 -5.52 -1.81 -8.45
CA ALA A 108 -5.11 -0.55 -7.84
C ALA A 108 -6.23 0.04 -6.97
N ILE A 109 -7.46 0.09 -7.47
CA ILE A 109 -8.64 0.56 -6.73
C ILE A 109 -8.87 -0.33 -5.51
N LYS A 110 -8.89 -1.66 -5.69
CA LYS A 110 -9.10 -2.61 -4.60
C LYS A 110 -8.08 -2.44 -3.47
N ARG A 111 -6.81 -2.18 -3.83
CA ARG A 111 -5.73 -1.90 -2.86
C ARG A 111 -5.90 -0.54 -2.20
N GLY A 112 -6.29 0.49 -2.95
CA GLY A 112 -6.57 1.82 -2.42
C GLY A 112 -7.73 1.83 -1.42
N LEU A 113 -8.82 1.11 -1.71
CA LEU A 113 -9.98 1.00 -0.82
C LEU A 113 -9.64 0.41 0.54
N ALA A 114 -8.71 -0.55 0.61
CA ALA A 114 -8.25 -1.10 1.89
C ALA A 114 -7.55 -0.03 2.73
N ALA A 115 -6.64 0.76 2.14
CA ALA A 115 -5.98 1.87 2.83
C ALA A 115 -7.00 2.93 3.29
N VAL A 116 -7.97 3.28 2.45
CA VAL A 116 -9.05 4.21 2.80
C VAL A 116 -9.87 3.70 3.97
N ARG A 117 -10.20 2.40 3.98
CA ARG A 117 -10.95 1.77 5.05
C ARG A 117 -10.20 1.86 6.38
N ILE A 118 -8.90 1.54 6.39
CA ILE A 118 -8.06 1.67 7.59
C ILE A 118 -8.01 3.15 8.04
N VAL A 119 -7.83 4.10 7.14
CA VAL A 119 -7.78 5.53 7.55
C VAL A 119 -9.15 6.00 8.09
N LYS A 120 -10.26 5.49 7.56
CA LYS A 120 -11.62 5.90 7.94
C LYS A 120 -12.12 5.26 9.23
N ASN A 121 -11.91 3.96 9.34
CA ASN A 121 -12.49 3.11 10.37
C ASN A 121 -11.42 2.52 11.29
N GLY A 122 -10.14 2.80 11.02
CA GLY A 122 -9.04 2.23 11.76
C GLY A 122 -9.00 2.70 13.20
N ALA A 123 -8.52 1.81 14.05
CA ALA A 123 -8.20 2.13 15.42
C ALA A 123 -6.68 2.17 15.57
N LEU A 124 -6.24 3.11 16.38
CA LEU A 124 -4.83 3.26 16.72
C LEU A 124 -4.52 2.39 17.95
N THR A 125 -3.36 1.75 17.94
CA THR A 125 -2.82 0.94 19.03
C THR A 125 -1.30 1.02 19.02
N TRP A 126 -0.67 0.67 20.13
CA TRP A 126 0.78 0.57 20.18
C TRP A 126 1.24 -0.82 19.80
N ALA A 127 2.14 -0.88 18.83
CA ALA A 127 2.81 -2.10 18.43
C ALA A 127 4.23 -2.14 19.01
N VAL A 128 4.59 -3.26 19.60
CA VAL A 128 5.94 -3.51 20.11
C VAL A 128 6.73 -4.23 19.03
N ILE A 129 7.87 -3.66 18.64
CA ILE A 129 8.78 -4.31 17.70
C ILE A 129 9.52 -5.43 18.44
N THR A 130 9.35 -6.66 17.97
CA THR A 130 9.93 -7.85 18.61
C THR A 130 11.22 -8.32 17.95
N ASN A 131 11.34 -8.12 16.64
CA ASN A 131 12.49 -8.55 15.87
C ASN A 131 12.62 -7.67 14.61
N THR A 132 13.86 -7.39 14.24
CA THR A 132 14.20 -6.67 13.01
C THR A 132 15.32 -7.43 12.33
N GLU A 133 15.00 -8.15 11.27
CA GLU A 133 15.96 -8.94 10.51
C GLU A 133 16.38 -8.19 9.23
N ARG A 134 17.68 -7.87 9.10
CA ARG A 134 18.22 -7.26 7.88
C ARG A 134 18.42 -8.31 6.79
N LYS A 135 17.73 -8.16 5.66
CA LYS A 135 17.83 -9.00 4.46
C LYS A 135 18.53 -8.27 3.33
N VAL A 136 19.70 -8.75 2.96
CA VAL A 136 20.47 -8.25 1.81
C VAL A 136 20.16 -9.14 0.61
N SER A 137 19.56 -8.56 -0.42
CA SER A 137 19.26 -9.24 -1.68
C SER A 137 20.15 -8.66 -2.78
N THR A 138 20.95 -9.54 -3.38
CA THR A 138 21.87 -9.19 -4.47
C THR A 138 21.31 -9.73 -5.77
N SER A 139 21.06 -8.84 -6.74
CA SER A 139 20.62 -9.21 -8.09
C SER A 139 21.69 -8.84 -9.10
N ARG A 140 21.97 -9.73 -10.06
CA ARG A 140 22.86 -9.44 -11.19
C ARG A 140 22.00 -9.20 -12.43
N ASP A 141 22.24 -8.10 -13.14
CA ASP A 141 21.56 -7.81 -14.40
C ASP A 141 22.17 -8.61 -15.57
N SER A 142 21.58 -8.49 -16.76
CA SER A 142 22.07 -9.12 -17.99
C SER A 142 23.46 -8.66 -18.41
N ASP A 143 23.85 -7.45 -17.98
CA ASP A 143 25.11 -6.79 -18.35
C ASP A 143 26.23 -7.14 -17.36
N GLY A 144 25.94 -7.95 -16.34
CA GLY A 144 26.87 -8.41 -15.32
C GLY A 144 26.99 -7.46 -14.12
N ASN A 145 26.31 -6.31 -14.12
CA ASN A 145 26.29 -5.40 -12.98
C ASN A 145 25.51 -6.01 -11.82
N THR A 146 26.02 -5.79 -10.62
CA THR A 146 25.44 -6.34 -9.39
C THR A 146 24.77 -5.22 -8.60
N THR A 147 23.45 -5.31 -8.46
CA THR A 147 22.65 -4.39 -7.64
C THR A 147 22.38 -5.04 -6.29
N THR A 148 22.83 -4.39 -5.21
CA THR A 148 22.54 -4.80 -3.84
C THR A 148 21.37 -3.99 -3.31
N SER A 149 20.30 -4.68 -2.91
CA SER A 149 19.15 -4.09 -2.23
C SER A 149 19.12 -4.58 -0.79
N VAL A 150 18.85 -3.67 0.15
CA VAL A 150 18.70 -4.00 1.57
C VAL A 150 17.24 -3.80 1.92
N SER A 151 16.67 -4.80 2.58
CA SER A 151 15.34 -4.76 3.16
C SER A 151 15.38 -5.28 4.59
N TYR A 152 14.36 -4.97 5.38
CA TYR A 152 14.29 -5.30 6.79
C TYR A 152 12.95 -5.97 7.05
N ASP A 153 12.97 -7.20 7.54
CA ASP A 153 11.77 -7.89 7.99
C ASP A 153 11.57 -7.56 9.48
N VAL A 154 10.58 -6.74 9.76
CA VAL A 154 10.19 -6.30 11.11
C VAL A 154 9.01 -7.14 11.57
N SER A 155 9.20 -7.85 12.67
CA SER A 155 8.14 -8.58 13.37
C SER A 155 7.66 -7.75 14.56
N PHE A 156 6.37 -7.57 14.69
CA PHE A 156 5.77 -6.79 15.76
C PHE A 156 4.55 -7.49 16.36
N MET A 157 4.22 -7.11 17.58
CA MET A 157 3.00 -7.55 18.25
C MET A 157 2.20 -6.35 18.76
N TYR A 158 0.88 -6.45 18.78
CA TYR A 158 0.01 -5.41 19.30
C TYR A 158 -1.24 -6.01 19.94
N ARG A 159 -1.88 -5.24 20.84
CA ARG A 159 -3.11 -5.66 21.51
C ARG A 159 -4.31 -4.95 20.90
N THR A 160 -5.34 -5.72 20.57
CA THR A 160 -6.65 -5.17 20.16
C THR A 160 -7.51 -4.78 21.39
N PRO A 161 -8.56 -3.96 21.23
CA PRO A 161 -9.38 -3.45 22.34
C PRO A 161 -10.14 -4.54 23.11
N ASP A 162 -10.34 -5.70 22.49
CA ASP A 162 -10.86 -6.92 23.11
C ASP A 162 -9.83 -7.66 23.98
N GLY A 163 -8.59 -7.15 24.04
CA GLY A 163 -7.48 -7.75 24.78
C GLY A 163 -6.72 -8.82 24.02
N VAL A 164 -7.07 -9.12 22.76
CA VAL A 164 -6.41 -10.17 21.98
C VAL A 164 -5.06 -9.69 21.47
N MET A 165 -4.02 -10.49 21.70
CA MET A 165 -2.69 -10.24 21.14
C MET A 165 -2.62 -10.69 19.68
N ARG A 166 -2.08 -9.82 18.82
CA ARG A 166 -1.90 -10.05 17.40
C ARG A 166 -0.43 -9.88 17.02
N PHE A 167 -0.02 -10.58 15.97
CA PHE A 167 1.35 -10.58 15.46
C PHE A 167 1.32 -10.20 13.99
N GLY A 168 2.29 -9.40 13.57
CA GLY A 168 2.45 -8.96 12.19
C GLY A 168 3.91 -8.98 11.77
N GLU A 169 4.10 -9.09 10.46
CA GLU A 169 5.40 -8.97 9.81
C GLU A 169 5.30 -7.92 8.72
N TRP A 170 6.34 -7.09 8.61
CA TRP A 170 6.47 -6.09 7.57
C TRP A 170 7.88 -6.10 6.98
N ASN A 171 7.97 -6.14 5.65
CA ASN A 171 9.22 -5.87 4.95
C ASN A 171 9.35 -4.36 4.62
N LEU A 172 10.45 -3.75 5.02
CA LEU A 172 10.73 -2.33 4.90
C LEU A 172 12.03 -2.13 4.14
N GLN A 173 12.08 -1.16 3.22
CA GLN A 173 13.32 -0.82 2.51
C GLN A 173 14.17 0.23 3.24
N ARG A 174 13.57 0.98 4.16
CA ARG A 174 14.23 2.03 4.95
C ARG A 174 13.79 1.90 6.41
N PRO A 175 14.57 1.24 7.27
CA PRO A 175 14.18 0.98 8.66
C PRO A 175 14.34 2.21 9.54
N ASP A 176 15.16 3.18 9.12
CA ASP A 176 15.52 4.39 9.87
C ASP A 176 14.32 5.28 10.20
N ALA A 177 13.14 4.99 9.64
CA ALA A 177 11.90 5.69 9.94
C ALA A 177 11.05 5.02 11.04
N ILE A 178 11.42 3.81 11.51
CA ILE A 178 10.55 2.94 12.35
C ILE A 178 11.33 2.21 13.46
N VAL A 179 12.64 1.99 13.29
CA VAL A 179 13.42 1.13 14.21
C VAL A 179 14.08 1.93 15.33
N ASP A 180 13.81 3.24 15.41
CA ASP A 180 14.39 4.11 16.43
C ASP A 180 13.71 3.93 17.79
N GLU A 181 12.42 3.57 17.80
CA GLU A 181 11.64 3.36 19.02
C GLU A 181 11.25 1.88 19.22
N PRO A 182 11.22 1.38 20.47
CA PRO A 182 10.81 -0.01 20.75
C PRO A 182 9.31 -0.24 20.55
N CYS A 183 8.53 0.86 20.50
CA CYS A 183 7.10 0.85 20.32
C CYS A 183 6.75 1.85 19.22
N GLU A 184 5.89 1.43 18.31
CA GLU A 184 5.47 2.22 17.17
C GLU A 184 3.96 2.31 17.13
N LEU A 185 3.45 3.45 16.68
CA LEU A 185 2.01 3.63 16.60
C LEU A 185 1.48 2.91 15.35
N LEU A 186 0.55 1.99 15.58
CA LEU A 186 -0.04 1.15 14.55
C LEU A 186 -1.51 1.52 14.35
N LEU A 187 -1.90 1.74 13.10
CA LEU A 187 -3.28 1.86 12.67
C LEU A 187 -3.73 0.51 12.09
N TYR A 188 -4.79 -0.07 12.64
CA TYR A 188 -5.35 -1.34 12.15
C TYR A 188 -6.85 -1.23 11.89
N ASP A 189 -7.39 -2.09 11.03
CA ASP A 189 -8.83 -2.18 10.77
C ASP A 189 -9.51 -3.05 11.85
N PRO A 190 -10.43 -2.52 12.68
CA PRO A 190 -11.11 -3.31 13.71
C PRO A 190 -11.99 -4.43 13.15
N GLU A 191 -12.48 -4.29 11.92
CA GLU A 191 -13.29 -5.32 11.25
C GLU A 191 -12.41 -6.41 10.63
N ASP A 192 -11.15 -6.10 10.32
CA ASP A 192 -10.15 -7.04 9.81
C ASP A 192 -8.74 -6.71 10.36
N PRO A 193 -8.39 -7.23 11.55
CA PRO A 193 -7.10 -6.94 12.20
C PRO A 193 -5.88 -7.46 11.43
N THR A 194 -6.06 -8.18 10.32
CA THR A 194 -4.94 -8.55 9.45
C THR A 194 -4.43 -7.38 8.64
N ILE A 195 -5.22 -6.30 8.53
CA ILE A 195 -4.87 -5.10 7.79
C ILE A 195 -4.35 -4.05 8.78
N VAL A 196 -3.05 -3.80 8.71
CA VAL A 196 -2.31 -2.93 9.65
C VAL A 196 -1.32 -2.06 8.89
N GLU A 197 -1.08 -0.84 9.36
CA GLU A 197 -0.11 0.10 8.82
C GLU A 197 0.46 0.96 9.97
N PHE A 198 1.76 1.25 9.96
CA PHE A 198 2.38 2.15 10.94
C PHE A 198 1.98 3.59 10.61
N ALA A 199 1.62 4.35 11.64
CA ALA A 199 1.14 5.72 11.50
C ALA A 199 2.15 6.62 10.76
N ASP A 200 3.44 6.41 11.01
CA ASP A 200 4.53 7.21 10.45
C ASP A 200 4.81 6.89 8.98
N LEU A 201 4.42 5.69 8.53
CA LEU A 201 4.48 5.30 7.12
C LEU A 201 3.25 5.73 6.32
N LEU A 202 2.23 6.26 6.99
CA LEU A 202 1.05 6.73 6.30
C LEU A 202 1.38 7.95 5.41
N PRO A 203 0.92 7.94 4.15
CA PRO A 203 1.24 8.97 3.16
C PRO A 203 0.63 10.32 3.54
N GLY A 204 1.48 11.22 4.02
CA GLY A 204 1.07 12.54 4.53
C GLY A 204 1.52 12.82 5.96
N GLY A 205 2.09 11.81 6.64
CA GLY A 205 2.57 11.89 8.01
C GLY A 205 1.41 12.13 8.95
N LEU A 206 0.89 11.08 9.58
CA LEU A 206 -0.15 11.22 10.58
C LEU A 206 0.46 11.94 11.80
N ARG A 207 0.25 13.24 11.94
CA ARG A 207 0.74 13.98 13.12
C ARG A 207 -0.32 13.92 14.19
N ILE A 208 -0.03 13.25 15.29
CA ILE A 208 -0.88 13.29 16.47
C ILE A 208 -0.51 14.53 17.28
N ASP A 209 -1.50 15.38 17.51
CA ASP A 209 -1.32 16.55 18.36
C ASP A 209 -1.18 16.16 19.84
N SER A 210 -0.83 17.12 20.68
CA SER A 210 -0.67 16.91 22.12
C SER A 210 -1.97 16.54 22.86
N GLN A 211 -3.13 16.72 22.21
CA GLN A 211 -4.43 16.30 22.73
C GLN A 211 -4.79 14.88 22.30
N GLY A 212 -3.90 14.22 21.56
CA GLY A 212 -4.18 12.93 20.99
C GLY A 212 -5.27 13.02 19.94
N ASN A 213 -5.26 14.02 19.05
CA ASN A 213 -6.05 14.01 17.83
C ASN A 213 -5.12 13.91 16.62
N ALA A 214 -5.53 13.15 15.61
CA ALA A 214 -4.82 13.11 14.36
C ALA A 214 -5.05 14.40 13.55
N THR A 215 -4.00 15.19 13.39
CA THR A 215 -3.98 16.36 12.52
C THR A 215 -3.39 15.98 11.16
N GLU A 216 -4.20 16.14 10.10
CA GLU A 216 -3.71 15.91 8.73
C GLU A 216 -2.85 17.10 8.26
N SER A 217 -1.71 16.81 7.65
CA SER A 217 -1.02 17.76 6.77
C SER A 217 -1.75 17.81 5.42
N VAL A 218 -2.93 18.46 5.38
CA VAL A 218 -3.85 18.45 4.22
C VAL A 218 -3.28 19.18 2.97
N ARG A 219 -2.16 19.91 3.08
CA ARG A 219 -1.88 20.99 2.12
C ARG A 219 -1.37 20.61 0.72
N HIS A 220 -1.04 19.37 0.39
CA HIS A 220 -0.30 19.10 -0.87
C HIS A 220 -0.87 18.10 -1.86
N ASN A 221 -2.03 17.46 -1.63
CA ASN A 221 -2.36 16.26 -2.43
C ASN A 221 -3.61 16.28 -3.31
N MET A 222 -4.48 17.30 -3.28
CA MET A 222 -5.70 17.34 -4.12
C MET A 222 -5.46 17.28 -5.65
N ILE A 223 -4.22 17.43 -6.13
CA ILE A 223 -3.87 17.35 -7.55
C ILE A 223 -3.94 15.90 -8.10
N GLY A 224 -3.99 14.88 -7.23
CA GLY A 224 -3.97 13.47 -7.63
C GLY A 224 -5.24 12.89 -8.26
N LEU A 225 -6.38 13.60 -8.26
CA LEU A 225 -7.68 13.06 -8.75
C LEU A 225 -8.02 13.45 -10.20
N ILE A 226 -7.43 14.54 -10.70
CA ILE A 226 -7.60 15.02 -12.08
C ILE A 226 -7.19 13.97 -13.15
N PRO A 227 -6.14 13.15 -12.98
CA PRO A 227 -5.70 12.27 -14.06
C PRO A 227 -6.56 10.99 -14.24
N PHE A 228 -7.49 10.67 -13.34
CA PHE A 228 -8.46 9.58 -13.56
C PHE A 228 -9.36 9.84 -14.77
N GLY A 229 -9.78 11.10 -14.97
CA GLY A 229 -10.57 11.50 -16.13
C GLY A 229 -9.79 11.32 -17.43
N ILE A 230 -8.50 11.68 -17.43
CA ILE A 230 -7.63 11.60 -18.61
C ILE A 230 -7.32 10.14 -18.97
N LEU A 231 -7.17 9.26 -17.97
CA LEU A 231 -6.84 7.85 -18.19
C LEU A 231 -7.97 7.06 -18.88
N LEU A 232 -9.23 7.49 -18.69
CA LEU A 232 -10.40 6.87 -19.34
C LEU A 232 -10.61 7.36 -20.78
N ILE A 233 -10.05 8.50 -21.17
CA ILE A 233 -10.22 9.05 -22.53
C ILE A 233 -9.61 8.12 -23.58
N GLY A 234 -8.43 7.54 -23.31
CA GLY A 234 -7.75 6.65 -24.25
C GLY A 234 -8.56 5.39 -24.60
N PRO A 235 -8.98 4.57 -23.62
CA PRO A 235 -9.80 3.39 -23.88
C PRO A 235 -11.16 3.71 -24.52
N ILE A 236 -11.81 4.80 -24.10
CA ILE A 236 -13.08 5.24 -24.69
C ILE A 236 -12.87 5.64 -26.16
N PHE A 237 -11.83 6.42 -26.44
CA PHE A 237 -11.49 6.81 -27.81
C PHE A 237 -11.14 5.60 -28.69
N GLY A 238 -10.34 4.66 -28.16
CA GLY A 238 -10.02 3.41 -28.86
C GLY A 238 -11.26 2.55 -29.15
N ALA A 239 -12.17 2.42 -28.18
CA ALA A 239 -13.42 1.71 -28.36
C ALA A 239 -14.33 2.39 -29.41
N LEU A 240 -14.40 3.72 -29.41
CA LEU A 240 -15.16 4.49 -30.41
C LEU A 240 -14.59 4.32 -31.82
N MET A 241 -13.27 4.34 -31.98
CA MET A 241 -12.61 4.09 -33.27
C MET A 241 -12.90 2.68 -33.79
N LEU A 242 -12.89 1.68 -32.89
CA LEU A 242 -13.16 0.28 -33.23
C LEU A 242 -14.63 0.06 -33.63
N LEU A 243 -15.56 0.72 -32.93
CA LEU A 243 -16.98 0.74 -33.28
C LEU A 243 -17.21 1.36 -34.65
N GLY A 244 -16.58 2.50 -34.93
CA GLY A 244 -16.66 3.15 -36.24
C GLY A 244 -16.18 2.27 -37.39
N PHE A 245 -15.13 1.48 -37.17
CA PHE A 245 -14.60 0.54 -38.15
C PHE A 245 -15.54 -0.65 -38.42
N LEU A 246 -16.24 -1.15 -37.40
CA LEU A 246 -17.16 -2.29 -37.56
C LEU A 246 -18.49 -1.93 -38.22
N THR A 247 -18.90 -0.67 -38.15
CA THR A 247 -20.17 -0.18 -38.72
C THR A 247 -20.01 0.49 -40.08
N GLY A 248 -18.78 0.75 -40.51
CA GLY A 248 -18.42 1.45 -41.75
C GLY A 248 -18.11 0.53 -42.92
#